data_AF-A0A3A5ILW2-F1
#
_entry.id   AF-A0A3A5ILW2-F1
#
_cell.length_a   1.000
_cell.length_b   1.000
_cell.length_c   1.000
_cell.angle_alpha   90.00
_cell.angle_beta   90.00
_cell.angle_gamma   90.00
#
_symmetry.space_group_name_H-M   'P 1'
#
loop_
_entity.id
_entity.type
_entity.pdbx_description
1 polymer ?
#
loop_
_entity_poly.entity_id
_entity_poly.type
_entity_poly.pdbx_seq_one_letter_code
_entity_poly.pdbx_strand_id
1 'polypeptide(L)'
;MIVMTKITFKDMGITLPQQPHSEALGMIFGFLAGLFILLFVLMKIPAYQQRLNKQTADIDYLLPTIKQERRLSIFVAITAGVCEEIIYRGFVIHYLSSLPIDIQPMYIIIISAVIFGFGHIYQGWKGFLLTGFIGFIFARTYLATGSLLFPILLHIVIDMRSFLFVKPLPKESQTTFTRNI
;
A
#
# COMPACT_ATOMS: atom_id res chain seq x y z
N MET A 1 24.10 -21.00 10.27
CA MET A 1 25.00 -19.85 10.02
C MET A 1 24.16 -18.82 9.27
N ILE A 2 23.65 -17.79 9.96
CA ILE A 2 22.97 -16.68 9.28
C ILE A 2 24.08 -15.96 8.52
N VAL A 3 24.14 -16.17 7.21
CA VAL A 3 25.11 -15.48 6.37
C VAL A 3 24.78 -14.00 6.50
N MET A 4 25.69 -13.24 7.10
CA MET A 4 25.69 -11.77 7.07
C MET A 4 26.05 -11.37 5.64
N THR A 5 25.15 -11.65 4.70
CA THR A 5 25.26 -11.19 3.32
C THR A 5 25.17 -9.67 3.37
N LYS A 6 26.11 -8.98 2.73
CA LYS A 6 25.99 -7.53 2.51
C LYS A 6 24.77 -7.31 1.61
N ILE A 7 23.60 -7.09 2.19
CA ILE A 7 22.38 -6.74 1.44
C ILE A 7 22.55 -5.30 0.97
N THR A 8 22.53 -5.10 -0.34
CA THR A 8 22.57 -3.78 -0.95
C THR A 8 21.15 -3.34 -1.32
N PHE A 9 20.91 -2.03 -1.47
CA PHE A 9 19.63 -1.52 -1.98
C PHE A 9 19.21 -2.13 -3.33
N LYS A 10 20.20 -2.50 -4.14
CA LYS A 10 20.00 -3.21 -5.41
C LYS A 10 19.38 -4.60 -5.20
N ASP A 11 19.82 -5.33 -4.18
CA ASP A 11 19.37 -6.69 -3.89
C ASP A 11 17.95 -6.71 -3.32
N MET A 12 17.52 -5.59 -2.72
CA MET A 12 16.13 -5.38 -2.30
C MET A 12 15.21 -4.96 -3.47
N GLY A 13 15.75 -4.72 -4.66
CA GLY A 13 14.98 -4.31 -5.84
C GLY A 13 14.72 -2.81 -5.95
N ILE A 14 15.54 -1.97 -5.32
CA ILE A 14 15.58 -0.53 -5.64
C ILE A 14 16.37 -0.35 -6.94
N THR A 15 15.79 -0.85 -8.02
CA THR A 15 16.34 -0.84 -9.38
C THR A 15 15.25 -0.60 -10.38
N LEU A 16 15.61 -0.12 -11.57
CA LEU A 16 14.69 -0.13 -12.71
C LEU A 16 14.35 -1.58 -13.09
N PRO A 17 13.12 -1.83 -13.60
CA PRO A 17 12.75 -3.15 -14.14
C PRO A 17 13.73 -3.59 -15.25
N GLN A 18 13.89 -4.91 -15.42
CA GLN A 18 14.86 -5.51 -16.36
C GLN A 18 14.53 -5.30 -17.86
N GLN A 19 13.40 -4.66 -18.18
CA GLN A 19 13.00 -4.28 -19.54
C GLN A 19 13.88 -3.12 -20.08
N PRO A 20 13.93 -2.89 -21.41
CA PRO A 20 14.62 -1.74 -21.98
C PRO A 20 14.15 -0.44 -21.31
N HIS A 21 15.08 0.39 -20.83
CA HIS A 21 14.78 1.47 -19.89
C HIS A 21 13.74 2.47 -20.42
N SER A 22 13.71 2.76 -21.72
CA SER A 22 12.72 3.65 -22.35
C SER A 22 11.31 3.04 -22.38
N GLU A 23 11.20 1.75 -22.65
CA GLU A 23 9.92 1.03 -22.70
C GLU A 23 9.35 0.84 -21.30
N ALA A 24 10.21 0.49 -20.33
CA ALA A 24 9.84 0.38 -18.92
C ALA A 24 9.30 1.71 -18.37
N LEU A 25 10.00 2.82 -18.66
CA LEU A 25 9.57 4.16 -18.25
C LEU A 25 8.26 4.58 -18.92
N GLY A 26 8.10 4.31 -20.22
CA GLY A 26 6.87 4.58 -20.94
C GLY A 26 5.67 3.80 -20.39
N MET A 27 5.86 2.52 -20.09
CA MET A 27 4.82 1.67 -19.49
C MET A 27 4.45 2.13 -18.07
N ILE A 28 5.43 2.44 -17.22
CA ILE A 28 5.18 2.96 -15.88
C ILE A 28 4.40 4.28 -15.96
N PHE A 29 4.86 5.22 -16.80
CA PHE A 29 4.22 6.52 -16.95
C PHE A 29 2.78 6.38 -17.49
N GLY A 30 2.59 5.60 -18.56
CA GLY A 30 1.28 5.36 -19.16
C GLY A 30 0.31 4.70 -18.17
N PHE A 31 0.77 3.69 -17.43
CA PHE A 31 -0.04 3.02 -16.42
C PHE A 31 -0.41 3.96 -15.26
N LEU A 32 0.53 4.75 -14.74
CA LEU A 32 0.26 5.70 -13.65
C LEU A 32 -0.69 6.81 -14.10
N ALA A 33 -0.52 7.34 -15.31
CA ALA A 33 -1.43 8.32 -15.90
C ALA A 33 -2.83 7.74 -16.07
N GLY A 34 -2.94 6.51 -16.61
CA GLY A 34 -4.22 5.80 -16.76
C GLY A 34 -4.89 5.54 -15.41
N LEU A 35 -4.13 5.09 -14.41
CA LEU A 35 -4.63 4.89 -13.04
C LEU A 35 -5.09 6.19 -12.40
N PHE A 36 -4.33 7.28 -12.57
CA PHE A 36 -4.70 8.59 -12.07
C PHE A 36 -6.02 9.07 -12.67
N ILE A 37 -6.17 8.98 -14.00
CA ILE A 37 -7.42 9.33 -14.70
C ILE A 37 -8.58 8.45 -14.21
N LEU A 38 -8.37 7.13 -14.13
CA LEU A 38 -9.37 6.19 -13.64
C LEU A 38 -9.83 6.55 -12.23
N LEU A 39 -8.89 6.74 -11.30
CA LEU A 39 -9.20 7.12 -9.93
C LEU A 39 -9.90 8.47 -9.88
N PHE A 40 -9.45 9.47 -10.64
CA PHE A 40 -10.10 10.78 -10.71
C PHE A 40 -11.57 10.67 -11.16
N VAL A 41 -11.85 9.87 -12.20
CA VAL A 41 -13.22 9.60 -12.67
C VAL A 41 -14.03 8.86 -11.60
N LEU A 42 -13.49 7.80 -11.00
CA LEU A 42 -14.16 7.05 -9.93
C LEU A 42 -14.48 7.95 -8.73
N MET A 43 -13.59 8.86 -8.36
CA MET A 43 -13.80 9.80 -7.26
C MET A 43 -14.95 10.79 -7.52
N LYS A 44 -15.38 10.99 -8.78
CA LYS A 44 -16.57 11.81 -9.11
C LYS A 44 -17.88 11.06 -8.95
N ILE A 45 -17.85 9.73 -8.82
CA ILE A 45 -19.05 8.88 -8.74
C ILE A 45 -19.51 8.79 -7.27
N PRO A 46 -20.74 9.24 -6.92
CA PRO A 46 -21.23 9.21 -5.53
C PRO A 46 -21.27 7.81 -4.92
N ALA A 47 -21.67 6.80 -5.71
CA ALA A 47 -21.70 5.42 -5.26
C ALA A 47 -20.31 4.87 -4.88
N TYR A 48 -19.25 5.32 -5.58
CA TYR A 48 -17.88 4.97 -5.25
C TYR A 48 -17.43 5.66 -3.95
N GLN A 49 -17.71 6.96 -3.79
CA GLN A 49 -17.42 7.68 -2.54
C GLN A 49 -18.12 7.05 -1.33
N GLN A 50 -19.38 6.66 -1.46
CA GLN A 50 -20.11 5.99 -0.37
C GLN A 50 -19.47 4.65 0.03
N ARG A 51 -19.00 3.86 -0.96
CA ARG A 51 -18.29 2.61 -0.68
C ARG A 51 -16.96 2.87 0.02
N LEU A 52 -16.19 3.86 -0.44
CA LEU A 52 -14.90 4.21 0.15
C LEU A 52 -15.06 4.70 1.60
N ASN A 53 -16.07 5.54 1.87
CA ASN A 53 -16.38 6.00 3.23
C ASN A 53 -16.79 4.82 4.14
N LYS A 54 -17.57 3.85 3.62
CA LYS A 54 -17.91 2.63 4.38
C LYS A 54 -16.70 1.76 4.67
N GLN A 55 -15.73 1.68 3.75
CA GLN A 55 -14.50 0.91 3.93
C GLN A 55 -13.56 1.52 4.98
N THR A 56 -13.64 2.83 5.17
CA THR A 56 -12.75 3.59 6.07
C THR A 56 -13.43 3.99 7.38
N ALA A 57 -14.68 3.59 7.59
CA ALA A 57 -15.45 3.94 8.78
C ALA A 57 -14.77 3.49 10.09
N ASP A 58 -14.14 2.30 10.08
CA ASP A 58 -13.44 1.76 11.25
C ASP A 58 -12.17 2.56 11.63
N ILE A 59 -11.68 3.40 10.72
CA ILE A 59 -10.49 4.24 10.90
C ILE A 59 -10.77 5.73 10.67
N ASP A 60 -12.02 6.15 10.79
CA ASP A 60 -12.43 7.53 10.50
C ASP A 60 -11.62 8.57 11.32
N TYR A 61 -11.25 8.21 12.54
CA TYR A 61 -10.44 9.02 13.44
C TYR A 61 -8.98 9.21 12.98
N LEU A 62 -8.47 8.38 12.06
CA LEU A 62 -7.14 8.51 11.45
C LEU A 62 -7.14 9.34 10.17
N LEU A 63 -8.33 9.67 9.64
CA LEU A 63 -8.44 10.36 8.36
C LEU A 63 -8.24 11.88 8.51
N PRO A 64 -7.58 12.53 7.55
CA PRO A 64 -7.42 13.97 7.57
C PRO A 64 -8.78 14.67 7.34
N THR A 65 -9.11 15.59 8.23
CA THR A 65 -10.36 16.34 8.23
C THR A 65 -10.22 17.68 7.52
N ILE A 66 -9.14 18.43 7.80
CA ILE A 66 -8.92 19.78 7.28
C ILE A 66 -7.90 19.80 6.12
N LYS A 67 -7.88 20.91 5.36
CA LYS A 67 -6.99 21.06 4.19
C LYS A 67 -5.51 20.90 4.53
N GLN A 68 -5.07 21.38 5.68
CA GLN A 68 -3.69 21.26 6.14
C GLN A 68 -3.31 19.81 6.40
N GLU A 69 -4.15 19.05 7.12
CA GLU A 69 -3.97 17.62 7.37
C GLU A 69 -3.91 16.83 6.05
N ARG A 70 -4.77 17.16 5.08
CA ARG A 70 -4.77 16.54 3.75
C ARG A 70 -3.49 16.81 2.95
N ARG A 71 -2.84 17.95 3.18
CA ARG A 71 -1.53 18.24 2.56
C ARG A 71 -0.42 17.46 3.24
N LEU A 72 -0.46 17.34 4.57
CA LEU A 72 0.51 16.55 5.33
C LEU A 72 0.39 15.06 5.04
N SER A 73 -0.83 14.56 4.82
CA SER A 73 -1.08 13.15 4.49
C SER A 73 -0.47 12.72 3.15
N ILE A 74 -0.15 13.65 2.25
CA ILE A 74 0.61 13.37 1.02
C ILE A 74 2.02 12.85 1.40
N PHE A 75 2.67 13.49 2.37
CA PHE A 75 3.97 13.04 2.86
C PHE A 75 3.86 11.70 3.58
N VAL A 76 2.80 11.53 4.38
CA VAL A 76 2.51 10.24 5.04
C VAL A 76 2.37 9.13 4.01
N ALA A 77 1.55 9.32 2.96
CA ALA A 77 1.38 8.34 1.87
C ALA A 77 2.69 8.01 1.17
N ILE A 78 3.54 9.02 0.89
CA ILE A 78 4.87 8.80 0.30
C ILE A 78 5.74 7.95 1.23
N THR A 79 5.84 8.34 2.49
CA THR A 79 6.68 7.63 3.46
C THR A 79 6.18 6.22 3.75
N ALA A 80 4.87 6.02 3.90
CA ALA A 80 4.26 4.72 4.12
C ALA A 80 4.49 3.82 2.90
N GLY A 81 4.14 4.30 1.70
CA GLY A 81 4.34 3.55 0.46
C GLY A 81 5.81 3.18 0.21
N VAL A 82 6.79 4.00 0.60
CA VAL A 82 8.21 3.63 0.48
C VAL A 82 8.61 2.62 1.57
N CYS A 83 8.35 2.93 2.83
CA CYS A 83 8.80 2.13 3.96
C CYS A 83 8.16 0.74 3.97
N GLU A 84 6.85 0.66 3.74
CA GLU A 84 6.13 -0.61 3.77
C GLU A 84 6.54 -1.52 2.61
N GLU A 85 6.75 -1.00 1.40
CA GLU A 85 7.26 -1.83 0.31
C GLU A 85 8.68 -2.33 0.57
N ILE A 86 9.56 -1.50 1.13
CA ILE A 86 10.90 -1.94 1.54
C ILE A 86 10.81 -3.05 2.61
N ILE A 87 9.95 -2.91 3.61
CA ILE A 87 9.81 -3.90 4.69
C ILE A 87 9.19 -5.19 4.15
N TYR A 88 8.01 -5.13 3.54
CA TYR A 88 7.23 -6.33 3.23
C TYR A 88 7.63 -7.00 1.92
N ARG A 89 8.17 -6.26 0.95
CA ARG A 89 8.61 -6.82 -0.36
C ARG A 89 10.12 -6.89 -0.42
N GLY A 90 10.83 -5.83 -0.05
CA GLY A 90 12.29 -5.86 0.01
C GLY A 90 12.80 -6.86 1.05
N PHE A 91 12.46 -6.67 2.31
CA PHE A 91 13.02 -7.45 3.41
C PHE A 91 12.32 -8.80 3.62
N VAL A 92 11.00 -8.85 3.82
CA VAL A 92 10.30 -10.11 4.17
C VAL A 92 10.44 -11.17 3.07
N ILE A 93 10.26 -10.81 1.79
CA ILE A 93 10.40 -11.76 0.68
C ILE A 93 11.86 -12.20 0.54
N HIS A 94 12.83 -11.29 0.64
CA HIS A 94 14.25 -11.65 0.61
C HIS A 94 14.62 -12.59 1.76
N TYR A 95 14.18 -12.28 2.98
CA TYR A 95 14.40 -13.11 4.16
C TYR A 95 13.85 -14.52 3.96
N LEU A 96 12.58 -14.65 3.56
CA LEU A 96 11.94 -15.94 3.31
C LEU A 96 12.64 -16.72 2.19
N SER A 97 13.09 -16.05 1.13
CA SER A 97 13.81 -16.67 0.00
C SER A 97 15.23 -17.10 0.39
N SER A 98 15.81 -16.51 1.45
CA SER A 98 17.17 -16.80 1.94
C SER A 98 17.24 -17.93 2.95
N LEU A 99 16.09 -18.43 3.42
CA LEU A 99 16.05 -19.52 4.39
C LEU A 99 16.65 -20.79 3.79
N PRO A 100 17.29 -21.66 4.60
CA PRO A 100 17.93 -22.89 4.13
C PRO A 100 16.91 -24.00 3.75
N ILE A 101 15.66 -23.63 3.51
CA ILE A 101 14.56 -24.50 3.10
C ILE A 101 14.01 -24.01 1.77
N ASP A 102 13.71 -24.94 0.87
CA ASP A 102 13.16 -24.61 -0.45
C ASP A 102 11.68 -24.26 -0.34
N ILE A 103 11.37 -22.97 -0.24
CA ILE A 103 10.01 -22.45 -0.19
C ILE A 103 9.61 -22.01 -1.59
N GLN A 104 8.54 -22.62 -2.13
CA GLN A 104 8.06 -22.22 -3.46
C GLN A 104 7.67 -20.73 -3.47
N PRO A 105 7.96 -19.98 -4.55
CA PRO A 105 7.70 -18.53 -4.62
C PRO A 105 6.26 -18.13 -4.28
N MET A 106 5.28 -18.97 -4.65
CA MET A 106 3.86 -18.71 -4.34
C MET A 106 3.60 -18.64 -2.82
N TYR A 107 4.23 -19.51 -2.02
CA TYR A 107 4.08 -19.46 -0.57
C TYR A 107 4.73 -18.22 0.02
N ILE A 108 5.89 -17.79 -0.51
CA ILE A 108 6.55 -16.54 -0.09
C ILE A 108 5.64 -15.33 -0.33
N ILE A 109 4.99 -15.27 -1.50
CA ILE A 109 4.01 -14.23 -1.84
C ILE A 109 2.84 -14.25 -0.86
N ILE A 110 2.24 -15.42 -0.61
CA ILE A 110 1.10 -15.55 0.31
C ILE A 110 1.48 -15.13 1.73
N ILE A 111 2.63 -15.59 2.24
CA ILE A 111 3.09 -15.27 3.59
C ILE A 111 3.35 -13.76 3.72
N SER A 112 4.07 -13.15 2.78
CA SER A 112 4.30 -11.70 2.75
C SER A 112 2.97 -10.92 2.72
N ALA A 113 2.02 -11.35 1.89
CA ALA A 113 0.70 -10.73 1.77
C ALA A 113 -0.13 -10.83 3.05
N VAL A 114 -0.09 -11.98 3.73
CA VAL A 114 -0.80 -12.19 5.00
C VAL A 114 -0.17 -11.35 6.10
N ILE A 115 1.16 -11.29 6.20
CA ILE A 115 1.88 -10.44 7.17
C ILE A 115 1.52 -8.96 6.93
N PHE A 116 1.50 -8.52 5.66
CA PHE A 116 1.09 -7.17 5.29
C PHE A 116 -0.36 -6.87 5.67
N GLY A 117 -1.27 -7.80 5.40
CA GLY A 117 -2.68 -7.72 5.81
C GLY A 117 -2.82 -7.60 7.32
N PHE A 118 -2.07 -8.37 8.10
CA PHE A 118 -2.07 -8.28 9.56
C PHE A 118 -1.61 -6.92 10.07
N GLY A 119 -0.65 -6.28 9.41
CA GLY A 119 -0.28 -4.89 9.68
C GLY A 119 -1.45 -3.90 9.58
N HIS A 120 -2.51 -4.29 8.86
CA HIS A 120 -3.71 -3.50 8.59
C HIS A 120 -4.97 -4.03 9.29
N ILE A 121 -4.87 -5.02 10.18
CA ILE A 121 -6.03 -5.62 10.86
C ILE A 121 -6.84 -4.61 11.68
N TYR A 122 -6.21 -3.50 12.09
CA TYR A 122 -6.86 -2.39 12.79
C TYR A 122 -7.94 -1.70 11.93
N GLN A 123 -7.94 -1.91 10.61
CA GLN A 123 -8.98 -1.47 9.67
C GLN A 123 -10.19 -2.43 9.62
N GLY A 124 -10.25 -3.39 10.55
CA GLY A 124 -11.25 -4.44 10.58
C GLY A 124 -10.93 -5.60 9.61
N TRP A 125 -11.73 -6.67 9.69
CA TRP A 125 -11.50 -7.89 8.91
C TRP A 125 -11.55 -7.66 7.39
N LYS A 126 -12.42 -6.76 6.93
CA LYS A 126 -12.50 -6.38 5.51
C LYS A 126 -11.25 -5.63 5.06
N GLY A 127 -10.71 -4.76 5.91
CA GLY A 127 -9.44 -4.09 5.70
C GLY A 127 -8.32 -5.10 5.52
N PHE A 128 -8.14 -6.01 6.48
CA PHE A 128 -7.18 -7.12 6.41
C PHE A 128 -7.25 -7.91 5.09
N LEU A 129 -8.44 -8.34 4.68
CA LEU A 129 -8.59 -9.12 3.44
C LEU A 129 -8.24 -8.30 2.19
N LEU A 130 -8.68 -7.04 2.13
CA LEU A 130 -8.45 -6.19 0.98
C LEU A 130 -6.97 -5.78 0.86
N THR A 131 -6.35 -5.36 1.97
CA THR A 131 -4.93 -4.98 2.01
C THR A 131 -4.05 -6.19 1.77
N GLY A 132 -4.38 -7.35 2.33
CA GLY A 132 -3.69 -8.61 2.03
C GLY A 132 -3.76 -8.98 0.55
N PHE A 133 -4.94 -8.85 -0.08
CA PHE A 133 -5.08 -9.11 -1.52
C PHE A 133 -4.26 -8.13 -2.39
N ILE A 134 -4.24 -6.84 -2.04
CA ILE A 134 -3.39 -5.85 -2.71
C ILE A 134 -1.90 -6.18 -2.48
N GLY A 135 -1.53 -6.56 -1.25
CA GLY A 135 -0.20 -7.01 -0.88
C GLY A 135 0.27 -8.21 -1.72
N PHE A 136 -0.61 -9.18 -1.96
CA PHE A 136 -0.37 -10.32 -2.85
C PHE A 136 -0.04 -9.87 -4.28
N ILE A 137 -0.83 -8.95 -4.86
CA ILE A 137 -0.59 -8.43 -6.21
C ILE A 137 0.78 -7.72 -6.27
N PHE A 138 1.12 -6.94 -5.25
CA PHE A 138 2.39 -6.20 -5.21
C PHE A 138 3.58 -7.14 -5.04
N ALA A 139 3.48 -8.14 -4.16
CA ALA A 139 4.51 -9.16 -3.98
C ALA A 139 4.74 -9.98 -5.26
N ARG A 140 3.66 -10.35 -5.97
CA ARG A 140 3.77 -11.00 -7.28
C ARG A 140 4.44 -10.10 -8.31
N THR A 141 4.05 -8.83 -8.37
CA THR A 141 4.66 -7.85 -9.31
C THR A 141 6.14 -7.63 -9.00
N TYR A 142 6.49 -7.52 -7.72
CA TYR A 142 7.87 -7.40 -7.27
C TYR A 142 8.71 -8.60 -7.72
N LEU A 143 8.28 -9.84 -7.44
CA LEU A 143 9.03 -11.03 -7.84
C LEU A 143 9.12 -11.18 -9.37
N ALA A 144 8.09 -10.77 -10.11
CA ALA A 144 8.12 -10.84 -11.57
C ALA A 144 9.04 -9.80 -12.23
N THR A 145 9.23 -8.64 -11.58
CA THR A 145 9.98 -7.51 -12.16
C THR A 145 11.36 -7.29 -11.53
N GLY A 146 11.58 -7.80 -10.33
CA GLY A 146 12.74 -7.49 -9.48
C GLY A 146 12.79 -6.03 -9.00
N SER A 147 11.71 -5.25 -9.17
CA SER A 147 11.70 -3.81 -8.90
C SER A 147 10.62 -3.41 -7.90
N LEU A 148 11.01 -2.64 -6.88
CA LEU A 148 10.09 -2.03 -5.91
C LEU A 148 9.43 -0.75 -6.43
N LEU A 149 9.94 -0.14 -7.50
CA LEU A 149 9.45 1.16 -7.96
C LEU A 149 7.96 1.14 -8.29
N PHE A 150 7.51 0.09 -8.98
CA PHE A 150 6.11 -0.03 -9.37
C PHE A 150 5.18 -0.27 -8.15
N PRO A 151 5.46 -1.24 -7.25
CA PRO A 151 4.72 -1.35 -5.99
C PRO A 151 4.69 -0.07 -5.15
N ILE A 152 5.82 0.63 -5.01
CA ILE A 152 5.91 1.89 -4.26
C ILE A 152 4.98 2.94 -4.85
N LEU A 153 5.09 3.21 -6.15
CA LEU A 153 4.28 4.24 -6.80
C LEU A 153 2.79 3.91 -6.71
N LEU A 154 2.43 2.64 -6.87
CA LEU A 154 1.05 2.19 -6.70
C LEU A 154 0.53 2.36 -5.28
N HIS A 155 1.32 1.98 -4.28
CA HIS A 155 0.96 2.12 -2.88
C HIS A 155 0.65 3.58 -2.54
N ILE A 156 1.57 4.48 -2.91
CA ILE A 156 1.43 5.92 -2.67
C ILE A 156 0.12 6.45 -3.28
N VAL A 157 -0.20 6.05 -4.51
CA VAL A 157 -1.42 6.47 -5.20
C VAL A 157 -2.69 5.96 -4.48
N ILE A 158 -2.68 4.71 -4.01
CA ILE A 158 -3.81 4.12 -3.28
C ILE A 158 -4.04 4.84 -1.94
N ASP A 159 -2.97 5.18 -1.22
CA ASP A 159 -3.06 5.90 0.05
C ASP A 159 -3.55 7.33 -0.15
N MET A 160 -2.97 8.03 -1.13
CA MET A 160 -3.39 9.39 -1.48
C MET A 160 -4.87 9.45 -1.85
N ARG A 161 -5.40 8.42 -2.55
CA ARG A 161 -6.83 8.33 -2.85
C ARG A 161 -7.68 8.38 -1.58
N SER A 162 -7.32 7.64 -0.55
CA SER A 162 -8.08 7.59 0.71
C SER A 162 -7.95 8.92 1.45
N PHE A 163 -6.73 9.44 1.62
CA PHE A 163 -6.49 10.67 2.38
C PHE A 163 -7.07 11.93 1.72
N LEU A 164 -7.05 12.04 0.40
CA LEU A 164 -7.49 13.26 -0.27
C LEU A 164 -8.99 13.33 -0.52
N PHE A 165 -9.66 12.17 -0.59
CA PHE A 165 -11.04 12.13 -1.06
C PHE A 165 -12.06 11.48 -0.13
N VAL A 166 -11.64 10.80 0.93
CA VAL A 166 -12.59 10.34 1.95
C VAL A 166 -13.11 11.55 2.73
N LYS A 167 -14.41 11.54 3.00
CA LYS A 167 -15.08 12.53 3.84
C LYS A 167 -15.30 11.92 5.22
N PRO A 168 -14.64 12.45 6.26
CA PRO A 168 -14.82 11.93 7.60
C PRO A 168 -16.26 12.07 8.08
N LEU A 169 -16.70 11.18 8.98
CA LEU A 169 -18.05 11.26 9.52
C LEU A 169 -18.19 12.55 10.36
N PRO A 170 -19.37 13.20 10.35
CA PRO A 170 -19.63 14.34 11.22
C PRO A 170 -19.43 13.98 12.70
N LYS A 171 -18.79 14.86 13.46
CA LYS A 171 -18.42 14.70 14.90
C LYS A 171 -19.61 14.50 15.88
N GLU A 172 -20.84 14.31 15.42
CA GLU A 172 -22.03 14.20 16.30
C GLU A 172 -22.05 12.94 17.18
N SER A 173 -21.20 11.94 16.92
CA SER A 173 -21.14 10.71 17.72
C SER A 173 -20.10 10.72 18.87
N GLN A 174 -19.31 11.79 19.02
CA GLN A 174 -18.25 11.85 20.05
C GLN A 174 -18.67 12.57 21.35
N THR A 175 -19.82 13.26 21.35
CA THR A 175 -20.29 14.06 22.50
C THR A 175 -21.06 13.27 23.56
N THR A 176 -21.35 11.98 23.35
CA THR A 176 -22.11 11.18 24.33
C THR A 176 -21.21 10.50 25.38
N PHE A 177 -19.91 10.37 25.12
CA PHE A 177 -18.99 9.66 26.04
C PHE A 177 -18.38 10.55 27.14
N THR A 178 -18.46 11.87 27.03
CA THR A 178 -17.91 12.83 28.01
C THR A 178 -18.92 13.38 29.00
N ARG A 179 -20.18 12.93 28.98
CA ARG A 179 -21.23 13.43 29.90
C ARG A 179 -21.46 12.58 31.15
N ASN A 180 -20.82 11.42 31.28
CA ASN A 180 -21.02 10.51 32.42
C ASN A 180 -19.68 10.05 33.04
N ILE A 181 -18.83 10.99 33.41
CA ILE A 181 -17.72 10.76 34.35
C ILE A 181 -17.69 11.89 35.37
#